data_AF-A0A534WDA0-F1
#
_entry.id   AF-A0A534WDA0-F1
#
_cell.length_a   1.000
_cell.length_b   1.000
_cell.length_c   1.000
_cell.angle_alpha   90.00
_cell.angle_beta   90.00
_cell.angle_gamma   90.00
#
_symmetry.space_group_name_H-M   'P 1'
#
loop_
_entity.id
_entity.type
_entity.pdbx_description
1 polymer ?
#
loop_
_entity_poly.entity_id
_entity_poly.type
_entity_poly.pdbx_seq_one_letter_code
_entity_poly.pdbx_strand_id
1 'polypeptide(L)'
;DPWGIDAELKGLVERRAHWDEVFGHVAMLFKTSRAWEPLGFASFGHYCEERLGMAERTVAQRIALERSLYRIPLLRRALREKRISYEKARIIARHAEGEEVEGWIEKAETMTCVALRRAMQAKDEAQMCARGTFSVWMTVSVAEVVKAAFRAARAAARRWLSAGECLVALAEHFVEVWREQLKQANTLQRRIRTRDKHFCQVPGCSRAAVHAHHIKPRSQGGSDDPSNLISLCAAHHLHGIHGGRMRVTGSAPDKIVWEFGLRRSYVAAG
;
A
#
# COMPACT_ATOMS: atom_id res chain seq x y z
N ASP A 1 1.01 -27.22 21.06
CA ASP A 1 0.49 -26.17 21.95
C ASP A 1 0.46 -24.84 21.19
N PRO A 2 -0.71 -24.23 20.96
CA PRO A 2 -0.83 -22.95 20.25
C PRO A 2 -0.05 -21.79 20.89
N TRP A 3 0.10 -21.80 22.22
CA TRP A 3 0.82 -20.74 22.94
C TRP A 3 2.33 -20.85 22.78
N GLY A 4 2.87 -22.07 22.83
CA GLY A 4 4.27 -22.34 22.47
C GLY A 4 4.62 -21.92 21.04
N ILE A 5 3.74 -22.18 20.07
CA ILE A 5 3.94 -21.76 18.66
C ILE A 5 3.92 -20.22 18.55
N ASP A 6 2.98 -19.54 19.22
CA ASP A 6 2.93 -18.07 19.23
C ASP A 6 4.19 -17.46 19.86
N ALA A 7 4.68 -18.01 20.98
CA ALA A 7 5.90 -17.57 21.64
C ALA A 7 7.13 -17.75 20.72
N GLU A 8 7.24 -18.90 20.05
CA GLU A 8 8.33 -19.17 19.10
C GLU A 8 8.28 -18.22 17.89
N LEU A 9 7.09 -18.00 17.33
CA LEU A 9 6.89 -17.04 16.22
C LEU A 9 7.30 -15.62 16.62
N LYS A 10 6.92 -15.18 17.83
CA LYS A 10 7.34 -13.88 18.36
C LYS A 10 8.85 -13.79 18.50
N GLY A 11 9.51 -14.82 19.04
CA GLY A 11 10.97 -14.86 19.14
C GLY A 11 11.68 -14.80 17.79
N LEU A 12 11.17 -15.50 16.78
CA LEU A 12 11.71 -15.45 15.41
C LEU A 12 11.51 -14.07 14.75
N VAL A 13 10.36 -13.43 14.98
CA VAL A 13 10.09 -12.07 14.50
C VAL A 13 11.04 -11.05 15.13
N GLU A 14 11.33 -11.18 16.42
CA GLU A 14 12.28 -10.29 17.11
C GLU A 14 13.71 -10.44 16.56
N ARG A 15 14.17 -11.67 16.36
CA ARG A 15 15.47 -11.92 15.70
C ARG A 15 15.51 -11.32 14.31
N ARG A 16 14.46 -11.51 13.51
CA ARG A 16 14.35 -10.94 12.17
C ARG A 16 14.39 -9.41 12.20
N ALA A 17 13.68 -8.78 13.12
CA ALA A 17 13.66 -7.32 13.24
C ALA A 17 15.05 -6.75 13.55
N HIS A 18 15.81 -7.40 14.43
CA HIS A 18 17.19 -7.04 14.71
C HIS A 18 18.08 -7.15 13.45
N TRP A 19 17.96 -8.25 12.71
CA TRP A 19 18.69 -8.43 11.45
C TRP A 19 18.27 -7.45 10.35
N ASP A 20 17.00 -7.04 10.29
CA ASP A 20 16.51 -6.06 9.31
C ASP A 20 17.19 -4.69 9.49
N GLU A 21 17.51 -4.26 10.72
CA GLU A 21 18.28 -3.02 10.99
C GLU A 21 19.71 -3.13 10.44
N VAL A 22 20.44 -4.18 10.84
CA VAL A 22 21.82 -4.42 10.37
C VAL A 22 21.87 -4.56 8.86
N PHE A 23 20.94 -5.33 8.29
CA PHE A 23 20.85 -5.54 6.85
C PHE A 23 20.59 -4.23 6.11
N GLY A 24 19.68 -3.38 6.60
CA GLY A 24 19.40 -2.07 6.00
C GLY A 24 20.66 -1.21 5.90
N HIS A 25 21.44 -1.17 6.98
CA HIS A 25 22.72 -0.46 7.04
C HIS A 25 23.76 -1.00 6.06
N VAL A 26 24.02 -2.31 6.08
CA VAL A 26 25.01 -2.94 5.20
C VAL A 26 24.58 -2.80 3.73
N ALA A 27 23.30 -3.02 3.42
CA ALA A 27 22.78 -2.84 2.06
C ALA A 27 22.90 -1.39 1.58
N MET A 28 22.76 -0.40 2.47
CA MET A 28 22.95 1.01 2.14
C MET A 28 24.41 1.30 1.77
N LEU A 29 25.37 0.82 2.57
CA LEU A 29 26.80 0.97 2.28
C LEU A 29 27.18 0.25 0.98
N PHE A 30 26.73 -1.00 0.81
CA PHE A 30 26.95 -1.79 -0.40
C PHE A 30 26.39 -1.08 -1.65
N LYS A 31 25.17 -0.54 -1.55
CA LYS A 31 24.54 0.21 -2.65
C LYS A 31 25.30 1.50 -2.98
N THR A 32 25.82 2.18 -1.97
CA THR A 32 26.45 3.51 -2.12
C THR A 32 27.88 3.39 -2.63
N SER A 33 28.60 2.33 -2.25
CA SER A 33 29.96 2.03 -2.70
C SER A 33 30.04 1.35 -4.07
N ARG A 34 28.92 1.04 -4.71
CA ARG A 34 28.87 0.25 -5.97
C ARG A 34 29.58 -1.10 -5.86
N ALA A 35 29.57 -1.71 -4.66
CA ALA A 35 30.34 -2.92 -4.37
C ALA A 35 29.95 -4.15 -5.21
N TRP A 36 28.82 -4.13 -5.93
CA TRP A 36 28.46 -5.20 -6.87
C TRP A 36 29.35 -5.23 -8.12
N GLU A 37 29.96 -4.10 -8.50
CA GLU A 37 30.80 -3.99 -9.71
C GLU A 37 32.11 -4.77 -9.60
N PRO A 38 32.95 -4.57 -8.57
CA PRO A 38 34.15 -5.39 -8.40
C PRO A 38 33.84 -6.87 -8.12
N LEU A 39 32.61 -7.18 -7.69
CA LEU A 39 32.14 -8.56 -7.52
C LEU A 39 31.58 -9.18 -8.83
N GLY A 40 31.62 -8.45 -9.95
CA GLY A 40 31.28 -8.97 -11.28
C GLY A 40 29.79 -8.96 -11.65
N PHE A 41 28.95 -8.23 -10.91
CA PHE A 41 27.52 -8.13 -11.22
C PHE A 41 27.22 -6.93 -12.12
N ALA A 42 26.37 -7.13 -13.13
CA ALA A 42 25.95 -6.08 -14.06
C ALA A 42 25.23 -4.88 -13.42
N SER A 43 24.54 -5.08 -12.29
CA SER A 43 23.84 -4.01 -11.58
C SER A 43 23.57 -4.39 -10.13
N PHE A 44 23.18 -3.40 -9.31
CA PHE A 44 22.71 -3.66 -7.95
C PHE A 44 21.49 -4.59 -7.93
N GLY A 45 20.58 -4.45 -8.90
CA GLY A 45 19.41 -5.31 -9.03
C GLY A 45 19.79 -6.76 -9.33
N HIS A 46 20.71 -6.97 -10.27
CA HIS A 46 21.26 -8.29 -10.58
C HIS A 46 21.90 -8.94 -9.36
N TYR A 47 22.69 -8.20 -8.58
CA TYR A 47 23.23 -8.70 -7.31
C TYR A 47 22.14 -9.09 -6.30
N CYS A 48 21.10 -8.26 -6.14
CA CYS A 48 20.02 -8.55 -5.20
C CYS A 48 19.29 -9.85 -5.54
N GLU A 49 18.99 -10.05 -6.82
CA GLU A 49 18.28 -11.23 -7.30
C GLU A 49 19.16 -12.48 -7.18
N GLU A 50 20.38 -12.44 -7.71
CA GLU A 50 21.27 -13.60 -7.77
C GLU A 50 21.89 -13.99 -6.41
N ARG A 51 22.26 -13.01 -5.58
CA ARG A 51 23.02 -13.28 -4.33
C ARG A 51 22.20 -13.15 -3.07
N LEU A 52 21.21 -12.26 -3.04
CA LEU A 52 20.37 -12.07 -1.85
C LEU A 52 19.05 -12.85 -1.94
N GLY A 53 18.68 -13.36 -3.12
CA GLY A 53 17.37 -13.99 -3.34
C GLY A 53 16.21 -13.02 -3.10
N MET A 54 16.43 -11.72 -3.30
CA MET A 54 15.47 -10.67 -3.03
C MET A 54 15.30 -9.77 -4.24
N ALA A 55 14.06 -9.41 -4.57
CA ALA A 55 13.80 -8.36 -5.56
C ALA A 55 14.50 -7.05 -5.15
N GLU A 56 15.12 -6.35 -6.11
CA GLU A 56 15.84 -5.08 -5.84
C GLU A 56 14.97 -4.10 -5.04
N ARG A 57 13.67 -4.01 -5.38
CA ARG A 57 12.69 -3.16 -4.70
C ARG A 57 12.62 -3.43 -3.19
N THR A 58 12.72 -4.69 -2.77
CA THR A 58 12.64 -5.10 -1.36
C THR A 58 13.86 -4.63 -0.57
N VAL A 59 15.04 -4.68 -1.19
CA VAL A 59 16.31 -4.21 -0.60
C VAL A 59 16.35 -2.67 -0.61
N ALA A 60 15.97 -2.05 -1.72
CA ALA A 60 15.91 -0.60 -1.87
C ALA A 60 14.97 0.06 -0.85
N GLN A 61 13.86 -0.59 -0.48
CA GLN A 61 12.96 -0.11 0.57
C GLN A 61 13.62 -0.08 1.95
N ARG A 62 14.46 -1.06 2.28
CA ARG A 62 15.23 -1.10 3.54
C ARG A 62 16.30 -0.02 3.57
N ILE A 63 17.05 0.12 2.47
CA ILE A 63 18.04 1.18 2.30
C ILE A 63 17.40 2.57 2.47
N ALA A 64 16.23 2.78 1.86
CA ALA A 64 15.52 4.05 1.95
C ALA A 64 15.09 4.37 3.39
N LEU A 65 14.59 3.37 4.13
CA LEU A 65 14.26 3.57 5.55
C LEU A 65 15.54 3.90 6.34
N GLU A 66 16.60 3.13 6.16
CA GLU A 66 17.85 3.32 6.90
C GLU A 66 18.42 4.73 6.72
N ARG A 67 18.42 5.25 5.48
CA ARG A 67 18.80 6.64 5.19
C ARG A 67 17.94 7.65 5.95
N SER A 68 16.63 7.40 6.04
CA SER A 68 15.74 8.25 6.85
C SER A 68 16.00 8.12 8.35
N LEU A 69 16.37 6.94 8.86
CA LEU A 69 16.72 6.75 10.27
C LEU A 69 18.01 7.50 10.67
N TYR A 70 18.94 7.68 9.74
CA TYR A 70 20.09 8.58 9.94
C TYR A 70 19.67 10.06 10.00
N ARG A 71 18.75 10.49 9.13
CA ARG A 71 18.25 11.88 9.12
C ARG A 71 17.29 12.19 10.27
N ILE A 72 16.58 11.19 10.78
CA ILE A 72 15.51 11.34 11.76
C ILE A 72 15.78 10.43 12.97
N PRO A 73 16.67 10.83 13.91
CA PRO A 73 17.05 10.01 15.05
C PRO A 73 15.87 9.60 15.95
N LEU A 74 14.86 10.46 16.11
CA LEU A 74 13.63 10.14 16.86
C LEU A 74 12.90 8.92 16.29
N LEU A 75 12.90 8.76 14.96
CA LEU A 75 12.28 7.62 14.31
C LEU A 75 13.06 6.32 14.55
N ARG A 76 14.39 6.40 14.58
CA ARG A 76 15.25 5.26 14.96
C ARG A 76 15.00 4.84 16.40
N ARG A 77 14.90 5.81 17.31
CA ARG A 77 14.57 5.57 18.71
C ARG A 77 13.22 4.86 18.86
N ALA A 78 12.17 5.38 18.23
CA ALA A 78 10.83 4.79 18.30
C ALA A 78 10.75 3.35 17.76
N LEU A 79 11.54 3.02 16.73
CA LEU A 79 11.68 1.64 16.25
C LEU A 79 12.38 0.73 17.26
N ARG A 80 13.51 1.17 17.82
CA ARG A 80 14.29 0.38 18.80
C ARG A 80 13.50 0.14 20.09
N GLU A 81 12.75 1.13 20.54
CA GLU A 81 11.86 1.05 21.70
C GLU A 81 10.55 0.28 21.39
N LYS A 82 10.39 -0.24 20.17
CA LYS A 82 9.20 -0.97 19.70
C LYS A 82 7.88 -0.19 19.83
N ARG A 83 7.95 1.15 19.94
CA ARG A 83 6.78 2.04 19.95
C ARG A 83 6.03 1.98 18.62
N ILE A 84 6.76 1.85 17.53
CA ILE A 84 6.21 1.71 16.18
C ILE A 84 6.82 0.52 15.45
N SER A 85 6.07 -0.03 14.49
CA SER A 85 6.56 -1.10 13.62
C SER A 85 7.37 -0.54 12.45
N TYR A 86 8.18 -1.42 11.83
CA TYR A 86 8.94 -1.11 10.61
C TYR A 86 8.10 -0.42 9.52
N GLU A 87 6.89 -0.91 9.26
CA GLU A 87 6.03 -0.33 8.22
C GLU A 87 5.48 1.05 8.63
N LYS A 88 5.18 1.27 9.92
CA LYS A 88 4.79 2.60 10.43
C LYS A 88 5.94 3.59 10.27
N ALA A 89 7.17 3.19 10.61
CA ALA A 89 8.33 4.03 10.43
C ALA A 89 8.57 4.40 8.96
N ARG A 90 8.39 3.47 8.02
CA ARG A 90 8.47 3.77 6.58
C ARG A 90 7.44 4.77 6.10
N ILE A 91 6.23 4.73 6.67
CA ILE A 91 5.18 5.69 6.35
C ILE A 91 5.58 7.07 6.89
N ILE A 92 5.99 7.16 8.17
CA ILE A 92 6.41 8.44 8.78
C ILE A 92 7.61 9.03 8.04
N ALA A 93 8.65 8.23 7.78
CA ALA A 93 9.87 8.63 7.08
C ALA A 93 9.64 9.20 5.67
N ARG A 94 8.47 8.95 5.07
CA ARG A 94 8.11 9.42 3.73
C ARG A 94 7.36 10.76 3.76
N HIS A 95 6.66 11.06 4.85
CA HIS A 95 5.58 12.05 4.89
C HIS A 95 5.74 13.09 6.02
N ALA A 96 6.70 12.91 6.92
CA ALA A 96 6.98 13.84 8.02
C ALA A 96 8.47 14.19 8.09
N GLU A 97 8.74 15.46 8.37
CA GLU A 97 10.08 16.00 8.56
C GLU A 97 10.10 16.99 9.73
N GLY A 98 11.26 17.23 10.35
CA GLY A 98 11.39 18.21 11.44
C GLY A 98 10.53 17.87 12.69
N GLU A 99 9.94 18.90 13.30
CA GLU A 99 9.25 18.83 14.59
C GLU A 99 7.95 18.01 14.56
N GLU A 100 7.30 17.86 13.40
CA GLU A 100 6.05 17.10 13.33
C GLU A 100 6.25 15.57 13.47
N VAL A 101 7.49 15.08 13.30
CA VAL A 101 7.79 13.65 13.37
C VAL A 101 7.35 13.05 14.71
N GLU A 102 7.60 13.75 15.83
CA GLU A 102 7.26 13.28 17.17
C GLU A 102 5.76 13.07 17.33
N GLY A 103 4.95 14.08 16.98
CA GLY A 103 3.48 13.96 17.03
C GLY A 103 2.93 12.87 16.10
N TRP A 104 3.61 12.55 15.00
CA TRP A 104 3.23 11.41 14.15
C TRP A 104 3.63 10.06 14.74
N ILE A 105 4.73 9.97 15.48
CA ILE A 105 5.12 8.76 16.21
C ILE A 105 4.08 8.45 17.29
N GLU A 106 3.68 9.44 18.09
CA GLU A 106 2.67 9.30 19.13
C GLU A 106 1.33 8.81 18.57
N LYS A 107 0.86 9.43 17.47
CA LYS A 107 -0.33 8.95 16.77
C LYS A 107 -0.15 7.54 16.24
N ALA A 108 1.01 7.22 15.69
CA ALA A 108 1.29 5.93 15.09
C ALA A 108 1.24 4.77 16.10
N GLU A 109 1.52 4.98 17.38
CA GLU A 109 1.45 3.92 18.41
C GLU A 109 0.06 3.28 18.47
N THR A 110 -0.99 4.08 18.45
CA THR A 110 -2.38 3.63 18.58
C THR A 110 -3.07 3.36 17.25
N MET A 111 -2.51 3.84 16.13
CA MET A 111 -3.08 3.64 14.80
C MET A 111 -2.65 2.32 14.16
N THR A 112 -3.50 1.76 13.28
CA THR A 112 -3.05 0.73 12.34
C THR A 112 -2.15 1.34 11.27
N CYS A 113 -1.26 0.55 10.63
CA CYS A 113 -0.44 1.04 9.51
C CYS A 113 -1.30 1.63 8.38
N VAL A 114 -2.50 1.09 8.16
CA VAL A 114 -3.44 1.56 7.13
C VAL A 114 -4.01 2.92 7.49
N ALA A 115 -4.45 3.08 8.75
CA ALA A 115 -4.99 4.35 9.23
C ALA A 115 -3.90 5.45 9.20
N LEU A 116 -2.68 5.14 9.65
CA LEU A 116 -1.55 6.06 9.61
C LEU A 116 -1.25 6.52 8.18
N ARG A 117 -1.17 5.57 7.23
CA ARG A 117 -0.95 5.89 5.81
C ARG A 117 -2.01 6.84 5.27
N ARG A 118 -3.29 6.59 5.56
CA ARG A 118 -4.40 7.45 5.11
C ARG A 118 -4.32 8.85 5.72
N ALA A 119 -4.05 8.94 7.02
CA ALA A 119 -3.95 10.23 7.70
C ALA A 119 -2.80 11.09 7.16
N MET A 120 -1.62 10.50 6.94
CA MET A 120 -0.48 11.23 6.38
C MET A 120 -0.71 11.61 4.90
N GLN A 121 -1.32 10.72 4.10
CA GLN A 121 -1.70 11.06 2.72
C GLN A 121 -2.70 12.22 2.65
N ALA A 122 -3.71 12.23 3.53
CA ALA A 122 -4.68 13.33 3.60
C ALA A 122 -4.02 14.65 4.04
N LYS A 123 -3.05 14.59 4.96
CA LYS A 123 -2.24 15.74 5.37
C LYS A 123 -1.42 16.29 4.20
N ASP A 124 -0.72 15.42 3.47
CA ASP A 124 0.05 15.82 2.29
C ASP A 124 -0.84 16.46 1.22
N GLU A 125 -2.01 15.87 0.95
CA GLU A 125 -2.99 16.39 0.00
C GLU A 125 -3.48 17.78 0.42
N ALA A 126 -3.85 17.97 1.69
CA ALA A 126 -4.26 19.26 2.22
C ALA A 126 -3.16 20.33 2.11
N GLN A 127 -1.90 19.97 2.41
CA GLN A 127 -0.76 20.89 2.27
C GLN A 127 -0.47 21.25 0.81
N MET A 128 -0.55 20.28 -0.10
CA MET A 128 -0.41 20.51 -1.53
C MET A 128 -1.47 21.47 -2.06
N CYS A 129 -2.74 21.24 -1.70
CA CYS A 129 -3.86 22.11 -2.06
C CYS A 129 -3.68 23.53 -1.51
N ALA A 130 -3.30 23.68 -0.24
CA ALA A 130 -3.09 24.98 0.38
C ALA A 130 -1.97 25.80 -0.28
N ARG A 131 -0.93 25.13 -0.78
CA ARG A 131 0.20 25.78 -1.46
C ARG A 131 -0.01 25.96 -2.97
N GLY A 132 -1.05 25.36 -3.54
CA GLY A 132 -1.22 25.30 -5.00
C GLY A 132 -0.09 24.52 -5.69
N THR A 133 0.53 23.56 -5.00
CA THR A 133 1.67 22.78 -5.51
C THR A 133 1.30 21.32 -5.64
N PHE A 134 1.86 20.62 -6.62
CA PHE A 134 1.72 19.17 -6.76
C PHE A 134 3.08 18.50 -6.58
N SER A 135 3.20 17.64 -5.57
CA SER A 135 4.41 16.89 -5.27
C SER A 135 4.08 15.41 -5.08
N VAL A 136 4.89 14.53 -5.67
CA VAL A 136 4.66 13.09 -5.56
C VAL A 136 5.99 12.35 -5.50
N TRP A 137 6.05 11.35 -4.61
CA TRP A 137 7.17 10.43 -4.54
C TRP A 137 7.07 9.36 -5.62
N MET A 138 8.11 9.26 -6.43
CA MET A 138 8.24 8.20 -7.44
C MET A 138 9.69 7.69 -7.51
N THR A 139 9.87 6.50 -8.09
CA THR A 139 11.22 5.99 -8.36
C THR A 139 11.86 6.81 -9.48
N VAL A 140 13.19 6.81 -9.54
CA VAL A 140 13.95 7.51 -10.60
C VAL A 140 13.50 7.03 -11.99
N SER A 141 13.28 5.73 -12.17
CA SER A 141 12.77 5.17 -13.44
C SER A 141 11.43 5.78 -13.87
N VAL A 142 10.48 5.91 -12.95
CA VAL A 142 9.18 6.52 -13.24
C VAL A 142 9.33 8.02 -13.50
N ALA A 143 10.20 8.69 -12.74
CA ALA A 143 10.49 10.12 -12.96
C ALA A 143 11.06 10.38 -14.36
N GLU A 144 11.94 9.51 -14.87
CA GLU A 144 12.48 9.64 -16.23
C GLU A 144 11.42 9.45 -17.30
N VAL A 145 10.49 8.49 -17.12
CA VAL A 145 9.35 8.32 -18.03
C VAL A 145 8.45 9.56 -18.02
N VAL A 146 8.14 10.12 -16.85
CA VAL A 146 7.33 11.35 -16.73
C VAL A 146 8.04 12.54 -17.37
N LYS A 147 9.35 12.71 -17.15
CA LYS A 147 10.14 13.77 -17.80
C LYS A 147 10.13 13.63 -19.32
N ALA A 148 10.26 12.41 -19.84
CA ALA A 148 10.17 12.14 -21.27
C ALA A 148 8.79 12.50 -21.83
N ALA A 149 7.72 12.13 -21.12
CA ALA A 149 6.35 12.48 -21.49
C ALA A 149 6.13 14.01 -21.50
N PHE A 150 6.68 14.75 -20.53
CA PHE A 150 6.61 16.22 -20.52
C PHE A 150 7.36 16.85 -21.69
N ARG A 151 8.53 16.30 -22.07
CA ARG A 151 9.24 16.76 -23.28
C ARG A 151 8.39 16.53 -24.54
N ALA A 152 7.76 15.36 -24.67
CA ALA A 152 6.88 15.05 -25.79
C ALA A 152 5.66 15.97 -25.84
N ALA A 153 5.00 16.22 -24.69
CA ALA A 153 3.85 17.12 -24.61
C ALA A 153 4.22 18.56 -25.03
N ARG A 154 5.36 19.08 -24.57
CA ARG A 154 5.87 20.40 -24.98
C ARG A 154 6.18 20.47 -26.47
N ALA A 155 6.81 19.44 -27.01
CA ALA A 155 7.11 19.36 -28.44
C ALA A 155 5.82 19.35 -29.29
N ALA A 156 4.81 18.58 -28.88
CA ALA A 156 3.51 18.53 -29.54
C ALA A 156 2.77 19.88 -29.48
N ALA A 157 2.80 20.55 -28.32
CA ALA A 157 2.15 21.84 -28.13
C ALA A 157 2.88 23.02 -28.81
N ARG A 158 4.15 22.83 -29.22
CA ARG A 158 5.02 23.86 -29.83
C ARG A 158 5.14 25.15 -29.00
N ARG A 159 4.98 25.05 -27.68
CA ARG A 159 5.14 26.14 -26.72
C ARG A 159 5.64 25.59 -25.39
N TRP A 160 6.12 26.48 -24.53
CA TRP A 160 6.42 26.09 -23.15
C TRP A 160 5.13 25.73 -22.41
N LEU A 161 5.15 24.56 -21.76
CA LEU A 161 4.13 24.08 -20.83
C LEU A 161 4.77 23.90 -19.46
N SER A 162 4.12 24.42 -18.42
CA SER A 162 4.40 24.06 -17.02
C SER A 162 4.21 22.55 -16.80
N ALA A 163 4.73 22.02 -15.69
CA ALA A 163 4.52 20.60 -15.35
C ALA A 163 3.03 20.26 -15.18
N GLY A 164 2.23 21.18 -14.61
CA GLY A 164 0.78 21.02 -14.49
C GLY A 164 0.09 20.97 -15.85
N GLU A 165 0.41 21.89 -16.76
CA GLU A 165 -0.12 21.86 -18.13
C GLU A 165 0.29 20.59 -18.89
N CYS A 166 1.52 20.10 -18.69
CA CYS A 166 1.95 18.82 -19.27
C CYS A 166 1.09 17.66 -18.74
N LEU A 167 0.81 17.63 -17.43
CA LEU A 167 -0.04 16.60 -16.83
C LEU A 167 -1.47 16.65 -17.38
N VAL A 168 -2.04 17.84 -17.54
CA VAL A 168 -3.36 18.02 -18.14
C VAL A 168 -3.37 17.54 -19.59
N ALA A 169 -2.42 17.97 -20.42
CA ALA A 169 -2.33 17.54 -21.81
C ALA A 169 -2.16 16.02 -21.95
N LEU A 170 -1.36 15.39 -21.08
CA LEU A 170 -1.21 13.94 -21.04
C LEU A 170 -2.51 13.24 -20.63
N ALA A 171 -3.23 13.79 -19.63
CA ALA A 171 -4.50 13.23 -19.19
C ALA A 171 -5.59 13.37 -20.26
N GLU A 172 -5.68 14.53 -20.92
CA GLU A 172 -6.59 14.78 -22.04
C GLU A 172 -6.31 13.82 -23.19
N HIS A 173 -5.05 13.69 -23.61
CA HIS A 173 -4.65 12.74 -24.64
C HIS A 173 -5.00 11.29 -24.26
N PHE A 174 -4.75 10.90 -23.01
CA PHE A 174 -5.14 9.58 -22.52
C PHE A 174 -6.65 9.36 -22.62
N VAL A 175 -7.45 10.33 -22.16
CA VAL A 175 -8.92 10.25 -22.24
C VAL A 175 -9.35 10.20 -23.70
N GLU A 176 -8.81 11.03 -24.58
CA GLU A 176 -9.15 11.04 -26.01
C GLU A 176 -8.89 9.69 -26.67
N VAL A 177 -7.72 9.10 -26.42
CA VAL A 177 -7.31 7.81 -27.01
C VAL A 177 -8.11 6.64 -26.45
N TRP A 178 -8.37 6.65 -25.13
CA TRP A 178 -8.91 5.49 -24.43
C TRP A 178 -10.38 5.62 -24.01
N ARG A 179 -11.05 6.75 -24.23
CA ARG A 179 -12.44 7.00 -23.74
C ARG A 179 -13.42 5.91 -24.13
N GLU A 180 -13.36 5.40 -25.36
CA GLU A 180 -14.32 4.40 -25.85
C GLU A 180 -14.07 3.04 -25.19
N GLN A 181 -12.80 2.70 -24.96
CA GLN A 181 -12.37 1.51 -24.23
C GLN A 181 -12.58 1.64 -22.72
N LEU A 182 -12.58 2.88 -22.21
CA LEU A 182 -12.83 3.26 -20.83
C LEU A 182 -14.30 3.63 -20.55
N LYS A 183 -15.22 3.47 -21.52
CA LYS A 183 -16.67 3.59 -21.29
C LYS A 183 -17.10 2.52 -20.29
N GLN A 184 -16.95 2.86 -19.03
CA GLN A 184 -17.25 1.97 -17.91
C GLN A 184 -18.74 2.02 -17.66
N ALA A 185 -19.42 0.91 -17.91
CA ALA A 185 -20.82 0.74 -17.52
C ALA A 185 -20.99 1.10 -16.02
N ASN A 186 -22.04 1.88 -15.71
CA ASN A 186 -22.41 2.25 -14.34
C ASN A 186 -23.07 1.04 -13.63
N THR A 187 -22.29 -0.04 -13.49
CA THR A 187 -22.75 -1.29 -12.92
C THR A 187 -22.97 -1.15 -11.42
N LEU A 188 -23.87 -1.96 -10.88
CA LEU A 188 -24.05 -2.11 -9.43
C LEU A 188 -22.71 -2.34 -8.72
N GLN A 189 -21.89 -3.26 -9.24
CA GLN A 189 -20.51 -3.50 -8.82
C GLN A 189 -19.68 -2.22 -8.65
N ARG A 190 -19.71 -1.33 -9.65
CA ARG A 190 -18.97 -0.06 -9.61
C ARG A 190 -19.53 0.87 -8.54
N ARG A 191 -20.85 1.07 -8.47
CA ARG A 191 -21.49 1.94 -7.47
C ARG A 191 -21.11 1.54 -6.05
N ILE A 192 -21.14 0.24 -5.74
CA ILE A 192 -20.76 -0.28 -4.42
C ILE A 192 -19.27 -0.06 -4.15
N ARG A 193 -18.40 -0.35 -5.12
CA ARG A 193 -16.96 -0.08 -4.95
C ARG A 193 -16.67 1.40 -4.75
N THR A 194 -17.37 2.29 -5.45
CA THR A 194 -17.21 3.74 -5.27
C THR A 194 -17.68 4.19 -3.90
N ARG A 195 -18.85 3.72 -3.40
CA ARG A 195 -19.30 3.95 -2.02
C ARG A 195 -18.23 3.54 -1.01
N ASP A 196 -17.60 2.40 -1.26
CA ASP A 196 -16.58 1.79 -0.39
C ASP A 196 -15.16 2.31 -0.66
N LYS A 197 -15.03 3.43 -1.39
CA LYS A 197 -13.76 4.09 -1.76
C LYS A 197 -12.77 3.16 -2.46
N HIS A 198 -13.27 2.16 -3.16
CA HIS A 198 -12.51 1.14 -3.89
C HIS A 198 -11.62 0.24 -3.01
N PHE A 199 -11.87 0.17 -1.70
CA PHE A 199 -11.12 -0.69 -0.79
C PHE A 199 -11.93 -1.87 -0.27
N CYS A 200 -11.24 -2.95 0.05
CA CYS A 200 -11.82 -4.09 0.74
C CYS A 200 -12.31 -3.66 2.13
N GLN A 201 -13.55 -4.02 2.47
CA GLN A 201 -14.19 -3.65 3.74
C GLN A 201 -13.96 -4.66 4.87
N VAL A 202 -13.18 -5.72 4.62
CA VAL A 202 -12.74 -6.61 5.71
C VAL A 202 -11.90 -5.80 6.70
N PRO A 203 -12.21 -5.84 8.00
CA PRO A 203 -11.44 -5.16 9.04
C PRO A 203 -9.94 -5.41 8.90
N GLY A 204 -9.16 -4.33 8.87
CA GLY A 204 -7.70 -4.38 8.74
C GLY A 204 -7.15 -4.60 7.32
N CYS A 205 -8.00 -4.84 6.31
CA CYS A 205 -7.55 -4.97 4.93
C CYS A 205 -7.28 -3.60 4.28
N SER A 206 -6.23 -3.52 3.45
CA SER A 206 -5.91 -2.32 2.64
C SER A 206 -5.84 -2.60 1.14
N ARG A 207 -6.22 -3.81 0.70
CA ARG A 207 -6.20 -4.18 -0.72
C ARG A 207 -7.34 -3.51 -1.46
N ALA A 208 -7.11 -3.19 -2.73
CA ALA A 208 -8.15 -2.71 -3.64
C ALA A 208 -9.29 -3.74 -3.74
N ALA A 209 -10.53 -3.25 -3.68
CA ALA A 209 -11.69 -4.07 -3.93
C ALA A 209 -11.86 -4.29 -5.43
N VAL A 210 -12.17 -5.53 -5.78
CA VAL A 210 -12.44 -5.94 -7.18
C VAL A 210 -13.85 -6.46 -7.34
N HIS A 211 -14.51 -6.86 -6.25
CA HIS A 211 -15.88 -7.40 -6.26
C HIS A 211 -16.74 -6.72 -5.21
N ALA A 212 -17.99 -6.43 -5.54
CA ALA A 212 -19.10 -6.25 -4.62
C ALA A 212 -19.70 -7.62 -4.35
N HIS A 213 -19.76 -8.02 -3.09
CA HIS A 213 -20.24 -9.32 -2.63
C HIS A 213 -21.56 -9.15 -1.88
N HIS A 214 -22.53 -10.02 -2.16
CA HIS A 214 -23.81 -10.06 -1.47
C HIS A 214 -23.66 -10.60 -0.04
N ILE A 215 -23.96 -9.79 0.97
CA ILE A 215 -23.89 -10.18 2.39
C ILE A 215 -24.83 -11.37 2.65
N LYS A 216 -26.10 -11.24 2.25
CA LYS A 216 -27.03 -12.35 2.11
C LYS A 216 -26.93 -12.89 0.68
N PRO A 217 -26.53 -14.15 0.46
CA PRO A 217 -26.38 -14.70 -0.89
C PRO A 217 -27.67 -14.66 -1.68
N ARG A 218 -27.57 -14.43 -3.01
CA ARG A 218 -28.74 -14.47 -3.91
C ARG A 218 -29.50 -15.79 -3.85
N SER A 219 -28.79 -16.92 -3.70
CA SER A 219 -29.39 -18.25 -3.55
C SER A 219 -30.27 -18.40 -2.29
N GLN A 220 -30.11 -17.50 -1.32
CA GLN A 220 -30.91 -17.44 -0.09
C GLN A 220 -31.90 -16.27 -0.12
N GLY A 221 -32.17 -15.69 -1.30
CA GLY A 221 -33.06 -14.55 -1.45
C GLY A 221 -32.45 -13.22 -0.98
N GLY A 222 -31.15 -13.03 -1.22
CA GLY A 222 -30.51 -11.72 -1.05
C GLY A 222 -30.80 -10.77 -2.21
N SER A 223 -31.11 -9.50 -1.91
CA SER A 223 -31.40 -8.47 -2.91
C SER A 223 -30.13 -7.84 -3.50
N ASP A 224 -30.30 -7.11 -4.59
CA ASP A 224 -29.27 -6.25 -5.20
C ASP A 224 -29.22 -4.84 -4.59
N ASP A 225 -29.94 -4.63 -3.48
CA ASP A 225 -29.89 -3.36 -2.77
C ASP A 225 -28.47 -3.08 -2.28
N PRO A 226 -28.01 -1.81 -2.34
CA PRO A 226 -26.69 -1.46 -1.83
C PRO A 226 -26.43 -1.88 -0.39
N SER A 227 -27.46 -1.93 0.46
CA SER A 227 -27.38 -2.40 1.84
C SER A 227 -27.00 -3.88 1.97
N ASN A 228 -27.29 -4.70 0.95
CA ASN A 228 -26.91 -6.11 0.91
C ASN A 228 -25.57 -6.36 0.22
N LEU A 229 -24.82 -5.31 -0.15
CA LEU A 229 -23.59 -5.44 -0.94
C LEU A 229 -22.42 -4.75 -0.26
N ILE A 230 -21.25 -5.40 -0.31
CA ILE A 230 -20.02 -4.87 0.27
C ILE A 230 -18.79 -5.16 -0.60
N SER A 231 -17.84 -4.23 -0.65
CA SER A 231 -16.66 -4.34 -1.51
C SER A 231 -15.54 -5.19 -0.88
N LEU A 232 -15.05 -6.19 -1.62
CA LEU A 232 -14.00 -7.12 -1.21
C LEU A 232 -12.87 -7.23 -2.23
N CYS A 233 -11.65 -7.45 -1.75
CA CYS A 233 -10.53 -7.84 -2.61
C CYS A 233 -10.67 -9.31 -3.04
N ALA A 234 -9.97 -9.71 -4.10
CA ALA A 234 -10.04 -11.08 -4.64
C ALA A 234 -9.76 -12.14 -3.56
N ALA A 235 -8.73 -11.92 -2.74
CA ALA A 235 -8.31 -12.87 -1.71
C ALA A 235 -9.40 -13.10 -0.65
N HIS A 236 -9.96 -12.03 -0.08
CA HIS A 236 -11.00 -12.16 0.94
C HIS A 236 -12.35 -12.60 0.36
N HIS A 237 -12.65 -12.22 -0.87
CA HIS A 237 -13.85 -12.70 -1.55
C HIS A 237 -13.80 -14.22 -1.76
N LEU A 238 -12.75 -14.70 -2.44
CA LEU A 238 -12.67 -16.08 -2.90
C LEU A 238 -12.22 -17.05 -1.80
N HIS A 239 -11.16 -16.70 -1.05
CA HIS A 239 -10.58 -17.62 -0.05
C HIS A 239 -11.08 -17.39 1.36
N GLY A 240 -11.56 -16.17 1.64
CA GLY A 240 -12.18 -15.80 2.90
C GLY A 240 -13.62 -16.26 2.96
N ILE A 241 -14.52 -15.52 2.29
CA ILE A 241 -15.96 -15.77 2.32
C ILE A 241 -16.30 -17.08 1.63
N HIS A 242 -16.03 -17.23 0.34
CA HIS A 242 -16.36 -18.46 -0.39
C HIS A 242 -15.52 -19.66 0.08
N GLY A 243 -14.35 -19.41 0.66
CA GLY A 243 -13.53 -20.44 1.31
C GLY A 243 -14.07 -20.89 2.67
N GLY A 244 -15.11 -20.25 3.22
CA GLY A 244 -15.72 -20.58 4.51
C GLY A 244 -14.86 -20.25 5.72
N ARG A 245 -13.87 -19.36 5.58
CA ARG A 245 -12.94 -18.95 6.66
C ARG A 245 -13.37 -17.70 7.41
N MET A 246 -14.29 -16.94 6.80
CA MET A 246 -14.90 -15.75 7.39
C MET A 246 -16.33 -15.61 6.89
N ARG A 247 -17.14 -14.87 7.63
CA ARG A 247 -18.52 -14.55 7.30
C ARG A 247 -18.77 -13.07 7.57
N VAL A 248 -19.65 -12.49 6.76
CA VAL A 248 -20.14 -11.13 6.94
C VAL A 248 -21.66 -11.19 7.08
N THR A 249 -22.20 -10.46 8.06
CA THR A 249 -23.65 -10.34 8.29
C THR A 249 -24.04 -8.88 8.54
N GLY A 250 -25.33 -8.58 8.45
CA GLY A 250 -25.87 -7.25 8.72
C GLY A 250 -26.20 -6.45 7.45
N SER A 251 -26.11 -5.12 7.54
CA SER A 251 -26.52 -4.18 6.50
C SER A 251 -25.45 -3.11 6.25
N ALA A 252 -24.99 -3.02 5.02
CA ALA A 252 -23.98 -2.06 4.59
C ALA A 252 -24.54 -0.63 4.52
N PRO A 253 -23.70 0.40 4.72
CA PRO A 253 -22.27 0.29 5.03
C PRO A 253 -21.96 0.14 6.52
N ASP A 254 -22.87 0.55 7.41
CA ASP A 254 -22.51 0.84 8.81
C ASP A 254 -22.82 -0.29 9.80
N LYS A 255 -23.80 -1.16 9.51
CA LYS A 255 -24.27 -2.21 10.44
C LYS A 255 -23.74 -3.58 10.03
N ILE A 256 -22.43 -3.68 9.86
CA ILE A 256 -21.75 -4.91 9.41
C ILE A 256 -21.03 -5.60 10.57
N VAL A 257 -21.21 -6.91 10.66
CA VAL A 257 -20.50 -7.78 11.60
C VAL A 257 -19.65 -8.78 10.83
N TRP A 258 -18.40 -8.95 11.27
CA TRP A 258 -17.44 -9.88 10.69
C TRP A 258 -17.11 -11.00 11.67
N GLU A 259 -17.22 -12.24 11.19
CA GLU A 259 -16.77 -13.43 11.92
C GLU A 259 -15.53 -14.00 11.21
N PHE A 260 -14.49 -14.31 11.97
CA PHE A 260 -13.21 -14.83 11.47
C PHE A 260 -12.90 -16.20 12.08
N GLY A 261 -11.99 -16.95 11.42
CA GLY A 261 -11.50 -18.22 11.96
C GLY A 261 -12.51 -19.37 11.85
N LEU A 262 -13.54 -19.21 11.01
CA LEU A 262 -14.51 -20.26 10.74
C LEU A 262 -13.78 -21.46 10.10
N ARG A 263 -14.02 -22.65 10.62
CA ARG A 263 -13.61 -23.90 9.95
C ARG A 263 -14.71 -24.29 8.98
N ARG A 264 -14.34 -24.94 7.86
CA ARG A 264 -15.33 -25.60 7.00
C ARG A 264 -16.13 -26.57 7.86
N SER A 265 -17.40 -26.27 8.10
CA SER A 265 -18.35 -27.29 8.54
C SER A 265 -18.53 -28.23 7.35
N TYR A 266 -17.89 -29.40 7.38
CA TYR A 266 -18.36 -30.51 6.57
C TYR A 266 -19.78 -30.81 7.05
N VAL A 267 -20.78 -30.35 6.31
CA VAL A 267 -22.09 -30.97 6.40
C VAL A 267 -21.88 -32.36 5.82
N ALA A 268 -21.83 -33.38 6.69
CA ALA A 268 -21.91 -34.76 6.25
C ALA A 268 -23.21 -34.88 5.45
N ALA A 269 -23.09 -35.11 4.15
CA ALA A 269 -24.23 -35.54 3.36
C ALA A 269 -24.65 -36.91 3.92
N GLY A 270 -25.82 -36.92 4.56
CA GLY A 270 -26.52 -38.16 4.93
C GLY A 270 -27.17 -38.80 3.72
#